data_AF-A0A5B7ENJ4-F1
#
_entry.id   AF-A0A5B7ENJ4-F1
#
_cell.length_a   1.000
_cell.length_b   1.000
_cell.length_c   1.000
_cell.angle_alpha   90.00
_cell.angle_beta   90.00
_cell.angle_gamma   90.00
#
_symmetry.space_group_name_H-M   'P 1'
#
loop_
_entity.id
_entity.type
_entity.pdbx_description
1 polymer ?
#
loop_
_entity_poly.entity_id
_entity_poly.type
_entity_poly.pdbx_seq_one_letter_code
_entity_poly.pdbx_strand_id
1 'polypeptide(L)'
;MSRSKNEIQQHFRSAADFTPTGAFIVTWDKVGPYNQRSDRVNTYQLVLITDGEETYALLHYEDSGIQWLMGDGKNPSLPDARGQAGLMSGDGRYFVLKGSGTDQVRSIDKWSNCGNPGVWMYRVGQLSLSENAQEPDIGVDGVVVEEDTMQSCAVGGSLCHSDAVCVDYTPGFCCKCGDNYLGNGINCIPKGEPMRVTGQVIGNLNGIKLEELDLHSYVLTKEGRSYTAISRVPSQIGYDLQSITAIGTGIAWLFASPINNGLDVFNYVPVKTQITGSIPTISVGSEIEMDAFDEEYTRVKPGKVMPL
;
A
#
# COMPACT_ATOMS: atom_id res chain seq x y z
N MET A 1 22.34 -9.97 -25.07
CA MET A 1 21.64 -11.26 -24.83
C MET A 1 22.35 -12.14 -23.80
N SER A 2 23.64 -12.46 -23.92
CA SER A 2 24.31 -13.33 -22.92
C SER A 2 24.30 -12.80 -21.49
N ARG A 3 24.44 -11.47 -21.29
CA ARG A 3 24.28 -10.83 -19.98
C ARG A 3 22.87 -11.05 -19.40
N SER A 4 21.85 -10.70 -20.18
CA SER A 4 20.44 -10.90 -19.83
C SER A 4 20.10 -12.35 -19.51
N LYS A 5 20.68 -13.30 -20.25
CA LYS A 5 20.54 -14.74 -19.96
C LYS A 5 21.04 -15.05 -18.56
N ASN A 6 22.31 -14.74 -18.30
CA ASN A 6 22.94 -15.05 -17.02
C ASN A 6 22.18 -14.38 -15.86
N GLU A 7 21.76 -13.14 -16.03
CA GLU A 7 21.02 -12.38 -15.04
C GLU A 7 19.69 -13.05 -14.68
N ILE A 8 18.89 -13.49 -15.65
CA ILE A 8 17.64 -14.21 -15.36
C ILE A 8 17.91 -15.59 -14.73
N GLN A 9 18.86 -16.36 -15.28
CA GLN A 9 19.17 -17.72 -14.83
C GLN A 9 19.72 -17.78 -13.39
N GLN A 10 20.34 -16.69 -12.92
CA GLN A 10 20.84 -16.59 -11.55
C GLN A 10 19.75 -16.30 -10.51
N HIS A 11 18.56 -15.86 -10.94
CA HIS A 11 17.49 -15.39 -10.05
C HIS A 11 16.24 -16.29 -10.10
N PHE A 12 16.04 -17.07 -11.17
CA PHE A 12 14.88 -17.93 -11.34
C PHE A 12 15.25 -19.40 -11.61
N ARG A 13 14.84 -20.33 -10.73
CA ARG A 13 15.03 -21.77 -10.92
C ARG A 13 14.33 -22.26 -12.18
N SER A 14 13.16 -21.70 -12.47
CA SER A 14 12.40 -22.00 -13.69
C SER A 14 13.11 -21.56 -14.97
N ALA A 15 14.13 -20.70 -14.88
CA ALA A 15 14.84 -20.17 -16.04
C ALA A 15 16.07 -21.00 -16.43
N ALA A 16 16.32 -22.17 -15.85
CA ALA A 16 17.52 -22.97 -16.09
C ALA A 16 17.86 -23.14 -17.60
N ASP A 17 16.85 -23.29 -18.45
CA ASP A 17 16.99 -23.44 -19.90
C ASP A 17 16.67 -22.16 -20.70
N PHE A 18 16.25 -21.08 -20.03
CA PHE A 18 15.88 -19.82 -20.65
C PHE A 18 17.01 -19.27 -21.52
N THR A 19 16.72 -18.99 -22.79
CA THR A 19 17.69 -18.42 -23.73
C THR A 19 17.06 -17.24 -24.47
N PRO A 20 17.37 -15.99 -24.08
CA PRO A 20 16.66 -14.82 -24.59
C PRO A 20 16.91 -14.63 -26.09
N THR A 21 15.82 -14.47 -26.83
CA THR A 21 15.81 -14.19 -28.27
C THR A 21 15.54 -12.72 -28.56
N GLY A 22 14.92 -12.00 -27.61
CA GLY A 22 14.57 -10.59 -27.75
C GLY A 22 14.63 -9.81 -26.44
N ALA A 23 14.83 -8.50 -26.57
CA ALA A 23 14.69 -7.56 -25.47
C ALA A 23 14.03 -6.27 -25.96
N PHE A 24 13.19 -5.68 -25.12
CA PHE A 24 12.53 -4.40 -25.34
C PHE A 24 12.86 -3.47 -24.17
N ILE A 25 13.33 -2.27 -24.46
CA ILE A 25 13.81 -1.31 -23.45
C ILE A 25 13.09 0.01 -23.63
N VAL A 26 12.52 0.53 -22.54
CA VAL A 26 11.90 1.85 -22.47
C VAL A 26 12.56 2.62 -21.34
N THR A 27 13.05 3.82 -21.64
CA THR A 27 13.70 4.69 -20.66
C THR A 27 12.89 5.97 -20.52
N TRP A 28 12.56 6.31 -19.28
CA TRP A 28 12.04 7.60 -18.87
C TRP A 28 13.22 8.39 -18.32
N ASP A 29 13.76 9.31 -19.12
CA ASP A 29 14.91 10.13 -18.76
C ASP A 29 14.44 11.48 -18.20
N LYS A 30 14.81 11.76 -16.95
CA LYS A 30 14.57 13.05 -16.28
C LYS A 30 13.11 13.54 -16.36
N VAL A 31 12.17 12.67 -16.04
CA VAL A 31 10.73 13.00 -16.04
C VAL A 31 10.40 13.91 -14.85
N GLY A 32 10.05 15.14 -15.16
CA GLY A 32 9.59 16.12 -14.18
C GLY A 32 8.13 15.95 -13.75
N PRO A 33 7.70 16.60 -12.66
CA PRO A 33 6.31 16.59 -12.22
C PRO A 33 5.41 17.44 -13.15
N TYR A 34 4.12 17.54 -12.80
CA TYR A 34 3.13 18.30 -13.57
C TYR A 34 3.63 19.68 -14.05
N ASN A 35 3.12 20.10 -15.21
CA ASN A 35 3.46 21.35 -15.88
C ASN A 35 4.92 21.45 -16.38
N GLN A 36 5.51 20.31 -16.77
CA GLN A 36 6.86 20.22 -17.35
C GLN A 36 7.94 20.87 -16.48
N ARG A 37 7.74 20.88 -15.16
CA ARG A 37 8.75 21.37 -14.22
C ARG A 37 9.98 20.48 -14.28
N SER A 38 11.16 21.06 -14.08
CA SER A 38 12.43 20.34 -14.20
C SER A 38 13.37 20.58 -13.00
N ASP A 39 12.85 21.13 -11.91
CA ASP A 39 13.58 21.37 -10.66
C ASP A 39 13.82 20.08 -9.87
N ARG A 40 12.95 19.08 -10.08
CA ARG A 40 13.08 17.71 -9.57
C ARG A 40 12.65 16.76 -10.67
N VAL A 41 13.38 15.68 -10.87
CA VAL A 41 13.13 14.72 -11.95
C VAL A 41 13.24 13.29 -11.48
N ASN A 42 12.51 12.40 -12.16
CA ASN A 42 12.56 10.96 -11.95
C ASN A 42 13.15 10.26 -13.18
N THR A 43 14.15 9.39 -13.01
CA THR A 43 14.74 8.58 -14.09
C THR A 43 14.61 7.09 -13.80
N TYR A 44 14.04 6.34 -14.74
CA TYR A 44 13.84 4.90 -14.62
C TYR A 44 13.70 4.22 -15.98
N GLN A 45 13.89 2.91 -16.01
CA GLN A 45 13.88 2.10 -17.22
C GLN A 45 13.14 0.79 -17.00
N LEU A 46 12.37 0.36 -18.01
CA LEU A 46 11.80 -0.98 -18.12
C LEU A 46 12.59 -1.76 -19.16
N VAL A 47 12.98 -2.99 -18.83
CA VAL A 47 13.57 -3.97 -19.75
C VAL A 47 12.70 -5.22 -19.73
N LEU A 48 12.09 -5.56 -20.86
CA LEU A 48 11.45 -6.87 -21.07
C LEU A 48 12.42 -7.78 -21.81
N ILE A 49 12.59 -9.00 -21.31
CA ILE A 49 13.48 -10.02 -21.89
C ILE A 49 12.64 -11.25 -22.16
N THR A 50 12.68 -11.77 -23.39
CA THR A 50 11.87 -12.92 -23.81
C THR A 50 12.66 -13.89 -24.66
N ASP A 51 12.29 -15.17 -24.60
CA ASP A 51 12.72 -16.20 -25.55
C ASP A 51 11.64 -16.53 -26.60
N GLY A 52 10.45 -15.93 -26.49
CA GLY A 52 9.28 -16.20 -27.34
C GLY A 52 8.17 -16.96 -26.62
N GLU A 53 8.46 -17.64 -25.52
CA GLU A 53 7.49 -18.36 -24.69
C GLU A 53 7.42 -17.78 -23.27
N GLU A 54 8.58 -17.55 -22.65
CA GLU A 54 8.73 -16.90 -21.35
C GLU A 54 9.11 -15.43 -21.51
N THR A 55 8.74 -14.62 -20.51
CA THR A 55 9.07 -13.19 -20.47
C THR A 55 9.35 -12.76 -19.05
N TYR A 56 10.41 -11.96 -18.89
CA TYR A 56 10.83 -11.37 -17.63
C TYR A 56 10.84 -9.84 -17.76
N ALA A 57 10.40 -9.16 -16.72
CA ALA A 57 10.39 -7.70 -16.61
C ALA A 57 11.41 -7.26 -15.56
N LEU A 58 12.33 -6.37 -15.95
CA LEU A 58 13.25 -5.69 -15.06
C LEU A 58 12.91 -4.20 -15.03
N LEU A 59 12.72 -3.67 -13.83
CA LEU A 59 12.55 -2.25 -13.58
C LEU A 59 13.84 -1.73 -12.95
N HIS A 60 14.46 -0.74 -13.59
CA HIS A 60 15.67 -0.09 -13.11
C HIS A 60 15.33 1.34 -12.71
N TYR A 61 15.64 1.70 -11.47
CA TYR A 61 15.58 3.07 -10.96
C TYR A 61 17.01 3.58 -10.82
N GLU A 62 17.29 4.76 -11.39
CA GLU A 62 18.62 5.38 -11.27
C GLU A 62 18.91 5.70 -9.80
N ASP A 63 20.16 5.50 -9.36
CA ASP A 63 20.59 5.83 -8.00
C ASP A 63 20.37 7.32 -7.70
N SER A 64 19.62 7.62 -6.64
CA SER A 64 19.18 8.98 -6.31
C SER A 64 18.38 9.65 -7.43
N GLY A 65 17.86 8.84 -8.36
CA GLY A 65 17.14 9.27 -9.54
C GLY A 65 15.66 9.51 -9.28
N ILE A 66 15.16 9.32 -8.06
CA ILE A 66 13.77 9.61 -7.67
C ILE A 66 13.75 10.83 -6.76
N GLN A 67 13.39 11.99 -7.33
CA GLN A 67 13.47 13.29 -6.67
C GLN A 67 12.11 13.86 -6.29
N TRP A 68 11.02 13.29 -6.79
CA TRP A 68 9.66 13.66 -6.41
C TRP A 68 8.76 12.42 -6.30
N LEU A 69 7.89 12.44 -5.29
CA LEU A 69 7.04 11.29 -4.91
C LEU A 69 5.56 11.57 -5.09
N MET A 70 5.17 12.81 -5.33
CA MET A 70 3.79 13.28 -5.38
C MET A 70 3.69 14.47 -6.34
N GLY A 71 2.58 14.57 -7.08
CA GLY A 71 2.25 15.74 -7.89
C GLY A 71 1.57 16.85 -7.08
N ASP A 72 1.35 18.01 -7.69
CA ASP A 72 0.69 19.16 -7.02
C ASP A 72 -0.84 18.98 -6.86
N GLY A 73 -1.41 17.86 -7.33
CA GLY A 73 -2.85 17.58 -7.27
C GLY A 73 -3.71 18.56 -8.08
N LYS A 74 -4.99 18.22 -8.23
CA LYS A 74 -6.00 19.15 -8.78
C LYS A 74 -6.62 20.06 -7.72
N ASN A 75 -6.46 19.71 -6.44
CA ASN A 75 -6.98 20.47 -5.32
C ASN A 75 -5.82 20.94 -4.43
N PRO A 76 -5.49 22.24 -4.42
CA PRO A 76 -4.37 22.77 -3.64
C PRO A 76 -4.53 22.59 -2.12
N SER A 77 -5.75 22.37 -1.64
CA SER A 77 -6.05 22.22 -0.22
C SER A 77 -5.81 20.79 0.28
N LEU A 78 -5.41 19.85 -0.58
CA LEU A 78 -5.29 18.44 -0.23
C LEU A 78 -4.09 17.80 -0.93
N PRO A 79 -3.30 16.96 -0.23
CA PRO A 79 -2.21 16.22 -0.85
C PRO A 79 -2.74 15.22 -1.90
N ASP A 80 -2.03 15.10 -3.03
CA ASP A 80 -2.33 14.13 -4.08
C ASP A 80 -1.83 12.72 -3.70
N ALA A 81 -2.20 11.71 -4.49
CA ALA A 81 -1.67 10.36 -4.29
C ALA A 81 -0.15 10.34 -4.52
N ARG A 82 0.56 9.60 -3.66
CA ARG A 82 1.97 9.29 -3.90
C ARG A 82 2.10 8.38 -5.13
N GLY A 83 3.24 8.50 -5.81
CA GLY A 83 3.59 7.68 -6.95
C GLY A 83 3.49 6.19 -6.63
N GLN A 84 2.94 5.43 -7.58
CA GLN A 84 2.84 3.98 -7.50
C GLN A 84 3.68 3.36 -8.61
N ALA A 85 4.44 2.34 -8.22
CA ALA A 85 5.17 1.46 -9.11
C ALA A 85 4.63 0.03 -8.98
N GLY A 86 4.47 -0.63 -10.11
CA GLY A 86 3.87 -1.95 -10.16
C GLY A 86 3.76 -2.48 -11.58
N LEU A 87 3.25 -3.71 -11.68
CA LEU A 87 2.87 -4.38 -12.91
C LEU A 87 1.35 -4.50 -12.92
N MET A 88 0.72 -4.16 -14.04
CA MET A 88 -0.72 -4.28 -14.23
C MET A 88 -0.99 -5.11 -15.47
N SER A 89 -1.83 -6.12 -15.32
CA SER A 89 -2.34 -6.94 -16.41
C SER A 89 -3.63 -6.32 -16.96
N GLY A 90 -3.89 -6.50 -18.26
CA GLY A 90 -5.09 -5.99 -18.93
C GLY A 90 -6.41 -6.62 -18.43
N ASP A 91 -6.33 -7.66 -17.61
CA ASP A 91 -7.47 -8.34 -16.98
C ASP A 91 -7.76 -7.84 -15.54
N GLY A 92 -7.11 -6.75 -15.12
CA GLY A 92 -7.35 -6.10 -13.82
C GLY A 92 -6.50 -6.63 -12.67
N ARG A 93 -5.69 -7.68 -12.89
CA ARG A 93 -4.67 -8.08 -11.90
C ARG A 93 -3.57 -7.02 -11.83
N TYR A 94 -3.09 -6.75 -10.63
CA TYR A 94 -1.96 -5.87 -10.41
C TYR A 94 -1.04 -6.42 -9.33
N PHE A 95 0.24 -6.05 -9.42
CA PHE A 95 1.30 -6.35 -8.48
C PHE A 95 2.02 -5.04 -8.16
N VAL A 96 2.07 -4.66 -6.88
CA VAL A 96 2.73 -3.42 -6.44
C VAL A 96 4.12 -3.71 -5.89
N LEU A 97 5.10 -2.86 -6.22
CA LEU A 97 6.43 -2.95 -5.63
C LEU A 97 6.38 -2.60 -4.13
N LYS A 98 7.32 -3.15 -3.34
CA LYS A 98 7.44 -2.82 -1.91
C LYS A 98 7.59 -1.31 -1.73
N GLY A 99 6.75 -0.73 -0.86
CA GLY A 99 6.75 0.71 -0.56
C GLY A 99 5.97 1.57 -1.55
N SER A 100 5.52 1.02 -2.69
CA SER A 100 4.70 1.71 -3.69
C SER A 100 3.45 2.36 -3.08
N GLY A 101 3.12 3.58 -3.49
CA GLY A 101 1.97 4.33 -2.97
C GLY A 101 2.09 4.83 -1.53
N THR A 102 3.22 4.58 -0.86
CA THR A 102 3.51 5.04 0.50
C THR A 102 4.71 5.99 0.50
N ASP A 103 5.07 6.54 1.66
CA ASP A 103 6.30 7.35 1.79
C ASP A 103 7.57 6.56 1.44
N GLN A 104 7.51 5.24 1.61
CA GLN A 104 8.61 4.33 1.33
C GLN A 104 8.92 4.18 -0.17
N VAL A 105 8.08 4.70 -1.07
CA VAL A 105 8.40 4.73 -2.51
C VAL A 105 9.67 5.53 -2.81
N ARG A 106 10.10 6.39 -1.87
CA ARG A 106 11.40 7.09 -1.90
C ARG A 106 12.63 6.17 -1.84
N SER A 107 12.42 4.90 -1.50
CA SER A 107 13.46 3.89 -1.36
C SER A 107 13.48 2.93 -2.54
N ILE A 108 12.68 3.16 -3.59
CA ILE A 108 12.55 2.26 -4.74
C ILE A 108 13.85 2.13 -5.56
N ASP A 109 14.72 3.14 -5.50
CA ASP A 109 16.08 3.19 -6.05
C ASP A 109 17.13 2.53 -5.15
N LYS A 110 16.78 2.23 -3.89
CA LYS A 110 17.67 1.65 -2.87
C LYS A 110 17.34 0.21 -2.55
N TRP A 111 16.05 -0.14 -2.64
CA TRP A 111 15.55 -1.48 -2.41
C TRP A 111 15.57 -2.30 -3.70
N SER A 112 15.43 -3.61 -3.54
CA SER A 112 15.50 -4.59 -4.62
C SER A 112 14.86 -5.91 -4.16
N ASN A 113 14.41 -6.71 -5.12
CA ASN A 113 14.04 -8.11 -4.90
C ASN A 113 15.05 -9.10 -5.55
N CYS A 114 16.15 -8.60 -6.11
CA CYS A 114 17.21 -9.39 -6.74
C CYS A 114 18.61 -9.03 -6.21
N GLY A 115 18.70 -8.31 -5.08
CA GLY A 115 19.95 -7.95 -4.42
C GLY A 115 20.75 -6.81 -5.06
N ASN A 116 20.26 -6.23 -6.16
CA ASN A 116 20.88 -5.08 -6.82
C ASN A 116 20.04 -3.82 -6.57
N PRO A 117 20.51 -2.85 -5.76
CA PRO A 117 19.75 -1.64 -5.43
C PRO A 117 19.15 -0.96 -6.67
N GLY A 118 17.86 -0.62 -6.59
CA GLY A 118 17.13 0.02 -7.68
C GLY A 118 16.72 -0.91 -8.81
N VAL A 119 17.09 -2.20 -8.77
CA VAL A 119 16.69 -3.20 -9.74
C VAL A 119 15.61 -4.11 -9.14
N TRP A 120 14.51 -4.23 -9.86
CA TRP A 120 13.41 -5.12 -9.52
C TRP A 120 13.15 -6.06 -10.69
N MET A 121 13.04 -7.35 -10.40
CA MET A 121 12.95 -8.39 -11.41
C MET A 121 11.69 -9.24 -11.18
N TYR A 122 10.96 -9.55 -12.25
CA TYR A 122 9.75 -10.35 -12.18
C TYR A 122 9.61 -11.25 -13.39
N ARG A 123 9.17 -12.49 -13.19
CA ARG A 123 8.66 -13.34 -14.27
C ARG A 123 7.21 -12.94 -14.56
N VAL A 124 6.92 -12.64 -15.82
CA VAL A 124 5.60 -12.17 -16.30
C VAL A 124 5.03 -13.02 -17.43
N GLY A 125 5.82 -13.96 -17.97
CA GLY A 125 5.40 -14.94 -18.98
C GLY A 125 4.68 -16.15 -18.38
N GLN A 126 3.82 -16.77 -19.19
CA GLN A 126 3.07 -18.00 -18.89
C GLN A 126 2.44 -18.06 -17.50
N LEU A 127 1.83 -16.96 -17.05
CA LEU A 127 1.08 -16.92 -15.80
C LEU A 127 -0.36 -17.35 -16.05
N SER A 128 -0.89 -18.23 -15.21
CA SER A 128 -2.32 -18.53 -15.20
C SER A 128 -3.15 -17.30 -14.81
N LEU A 129 -4.46 -17.34 -15.09
CA LEU A 129 -5.38 -16.25 -14.71
C LEU A 129 -5.50 -16.05 -13.20
N SER A 130 -5.07 -17.02 -12.39
CA SER A 130 -5.04 -16.94 -10.93
C SER A 130 -3.72 -16.46 -10.34
N GLU A 131 -2.65 -16.41 -11.14
CA GLU A 131 -1.32 -16.02 -10.67
C GLU A 131 -1.08 -14.52 -10.86
N ASN A 132 -0.04 -13.99 -10.22
CA ASN A 132 0.45 -12.63 -10.46
C ASN A 132 1.92 -12.70 -10.89
N ALA A 133 2.54 -11.57 -11.19
CA ALA A 133 3.97 -11.51 -11.46
C ALA A 133 4.76 -12.24 -10.34
N GLN A 134 5.71 -13.09 -10.73
CA GLN A 134 6.47 -13.92 -9.80
C GLN A 134 7.83 -13.27 -9.50
N GLU A 135 8.17 -13.19 -8.23
CA GLU A 135 9.48 -12.71 -7.76
C GLU A 135 10.57 -13.78 -7.99
N PRO A 136 11.86 -13.40 -7.97
CA PRO A 136 12.97 -14.35 -7.97
C PRO A 136 12.82 -15.42 -6.88
N ASP A 137 13.37 -16.61 -7.10
CA ASP A 137 13.36 -17.73 -6.16
C ASP A 137 14.76 -18.33 -5.90
N ILE A 138 15.79 -17.86 -6.62
CA ILE A 138 17.21 -18.14 -6.33
C ILE A 138 17.80 -16.95 -5.59
N GLY A 139 18.59 -17.22 -4.55
CA GLY A 139 19.21 -16.17 -3.73
C GLY A 139 18.23 -15.47 -2.77
N VAL A 140 16.98 -15.94 -2.73
CA VAL A 140 15.95 -15.50 -1.78
C VAL A 140 16.02 -16.30 -0.46
N ASP A 141 16.54 -17.54 -0.54
CA ASP A 141 16.93 -18.37 0.61
C ASP A 141 18.21 -17.81 1.26
N GLY A 142 18.05 -16.76 2.07
CA GLY A 142 19.13 -16.16 2.88
C GLY A 142 19.02 -14.65 3.09
N VAL A 143 18.16 -13.98 2.32
CA VAL A 143 17.67 -12.62 2.61
C VAL A 143 16.15 -12.60 2.47
N VAL A 144 15.48 -13.57 3.11
CA VAL A 144 14.48 -13.10 4.06
C VAL A 144 15.30 -12.21 4.96
N VAL A 145 15.14 -10.89 4.85
CA VAL A 145 15.39 -10.09 6.02
C VAL A 145 14.38 -10.67 7.02
N GLU A 146 14.76 -11.73 7.73
CA GLU A 146 14.12 -12.04 8.99
C GLU A 146 14.13 -10.69 9.70
N GLU A 147 12.98 -10.26 10.21
CA GLU A 147 12.91 -9.06 11.05
C GLU A 147 14.03 -9.06 12.13
N ASP A 148 14.58 -10.25 12.42
CA ASP A 148 15.71 -10.55 13.31
C ASP A 148 17.12 -10.18 12.79
N THR A 149 17.31 -9.90 11.49
CA THR A 149 18.63 -9.49 10.92
C THR A 149 18.80 -7.99 10.76
N MET A 150 17.71 -7.20 10.84
CA MET A 150 17.79 -5.74 10.89
C MET A 150 18.13 -5.27 12.28
N GLN A 151 19.42 -5.37 12.61
CA GLN A 151 19.92 -5.16 13.96
C GLN A 151 19.98 -3.69 14.40
N SER A 152 19.91 -2.74 13.45
CA SER A 152 20.06 -1.31 13.75
C SER A 152 19.48 -0.38 12.68
N CYS A 153 19.37 0.89 13.03
CA CYS A 153 19.02 2.00 12.16
C CYS A 153 19.96 2.18 10.97
N ALA A 154 21.23 1.77 11.07
CA ALA A 154 22.18 1.86 9.98
C ALA A 154 21.75 1.03 8.76
N VAL A 155 21.04 -0.08 8.98
CA VAL A 155 20.54 -0.98 7.92
C VAL A 155 19.03 -0.83 7.74
N GLY A 156 18.28 -0.82 8.83
CA GLY A 156 16.81 -0.83 8.81
C GLY A 156 16.16 0.55 8.75
N GLY A 157 16.91 1.64 8.97
CA GLY A 157 16.35 2.99 9.07
C GLY A 157 15.63 3.47 7.81
N SER A 158 15.94 2.88 6.64
CA SER A 158 15.22 3.16 5.40
C SER A 158 13.76 2.72 5.42
N LEU A 159 13.34 1.87 6.37
CA LEU A 159 11.95 1.47 6.58
C LEU A 159 11.12 2.50 7.34
N CYS A 160 11.76 3.45 8.02
CA CYS A 160 11.06 4.50 8.74
C CYS A 160 10.50 5.54 7.78
N HIS A 161 9.37 6.12 8.13
CA HIS A 161 8.81 7.28 7.43
C HIS A 161 9.84 8.41 7.39
N SER A 162 9.80 9.24 6.35
CA SER A 162 10.67 10.43 6.26
C SER A 162 10.47 11.41 7.42
N ASP A 163 9.25 11.47 7.96
CA ASP A 163 8.88 12.22 9.18
C ASP A 163 9.06 11.44 10.50
N ALA A 164 9.81 10.33 10.48
CA ALA A 164 10.15 9.55 11.67
C ALA A 164 11.65 9.56 11.96
N VAL A 165 11.96 9.40 13.24
CA VAL A 165 13.32 9.16 13.74
C VAL A 165 13.48 7.66 13.95
N CYS A 166 14.55 7.10 13.38
CA CYS A 166 14.98 5.75 13.69
C CYS A 166 15.77 5.75 15.01
N VAL A 167 15.43 4.86 15.93
CA VAL A 167 16.08 4.71 17.23
C VAL A 167 16.56 3.28 17.42
N ASP A 168 17.86 3.11 17.69
CA ASP A 168 18.47 1.82 17.99
C ASP A 168 18.10 1.32 19.40
N TYR A 169 17.88 0.01 19.49
CA TYR A 169 17.59 -0.74 20.71
C TYR A 169 18.49 -1.99 20.78
N THR A 170 18.41 -2.74 21.88
CA THR A 170 19.14 -4.01 22.01
C THR A 170 18.17 -5.11 22.45
N PRO A 171 17.81 -6.05 21.55
CA PRO A 171 18.12 -6.08 20.10
C PRO A 171 17.24 -5.14 19.26
N GLY A 172 17.72 -4.76 18.07
CA GLY A 172 16.91 -4.18 16.98
C GLY A 172 16.81 -2.65 16.98
N PHE A 173 15.80 -2.12 16.30
CA PHE A 173 15.52 -0.68 16.22
C PHE A 173 14.00 -0.44 16.15
N CYS A 174 13.55 0.79 16.40
CA CYS A 174 12.17 1.21 16.13
C CYS A 174 12.13 2.56 15.43
N CYS A 175 11.09 2.77 14.64
CA CYS A 175 10.75 4.05 14.07
C CYS A 175 9.81 4.80 15.01
N LYS A 176 10.05 6.09 15.24
CA LYS A 176 9.17 6.97 16.02
C LYS A 176 8.83 8.19 15.21
N CYS A 177 7.54 8.44 14.95
CA CYS A 177 7.12 9.67 14.28
C CYS A 177 7.60 10.91 15.06
N GLY A 178 7.96 11.97 14.34
CA GLY A 178 8.31 13.25 14.93
C GLY A 178 7.15 13.88 15.72
N ASP A 179 7.45 14.89 16.54
CA ASP A 179 6.49 15.44 17.51
C ASP A 179 5.21 16.02 16.87
N ASN A 180 5.27 16.49 15.62
CA ASN A 180 4.13 17.02 14.87
C ASN A 180 3.36 15.96 14.08
N TYR A 181 3.70 14.68 14.25
CA TYR A 181 3.12 13.59 13.48
C TYR A 181 2.51 12.51 14.38
N LEU A 182 1.50 11.82 13.86
CA LEU A 182 0.86 10.65 14.47
C LEU A 182 1.27 9.39 13.72
N GLY A 183 1.49 8.29 14.44
CA GLY A 183 1.61 6.98 13.82
C GLY A 183 2.65 6.05 14.43
N ASN A 184 2.96 4.99 13.69
CA ASN A 184 3.79 3.87 14.14
C ASN A 184 5.27 4.01 13.71
N GLY A 185 5.67 5.18 13.20
CA GLY A 185 7.01 5.47 12.74
C GLY A 185 7.33 4.95 11.33
N ILE A 186 6.65 3.91 10.84
CA ILE A 186 6.74 3.46 9.44
C ILE A 186 5.84 4.34 8.56
N ASN A 187 4.69 4.72 9.12
CA ASN A 187 3.72 5.62 8.54
C ASN A 187 3.46 6.75 9.55
N CYS A 188 3.64 8.00 9.10
CA CYS A 188 3.45 9.18 9.95
C CYS A 188 2.56 10.19 9.25
N ILE A 189 1.62 10.77 9.99
CA ILE A 189 0.68 11.78 9.48
C ILE A 189 0.76 13.09 10.22
N PRO A 190 0.60 14.24 9.54
CA PRO A 190 0.55 15.51 10.22
C PRO A 190 -0.59 15.54 11.26
N LYS A 191 -0.28 16.01 12.47
CA LYS A 191 -1.27 16.24 13.52
C LYS A 191 -2.25 17.33 13.11
N GLY A 192 -3.53 17.06 13.24
CA GLY A 192 -4.59 18.05 13.07
C GLY A 192 -4.95 18.36 11.63
N GLU A 193 -4.30 17.73 10.65
CA GLU A 193 -4.70 17.81 9.25
C GLU A 193 -5.82 16.80 8.97
N PRO A 194 -6.81 17.16 8.13
CA PRO A 194 -7.85 16.23 7.73
C PRO A 194 -7.31 15.09 6.87
N MET A 195 -7.84 13.89 7.10
CA MET A 195 -7.43 12.69 6.39
C MET A 195 -8.54 12.09 5.52
N ARG A 196 -8.14 11.43 4.43
CA ARG A 196 -9.03 10.65 3.56
C ARG A 196 -8.72 9.18 3.66
N VAL A 197 -9.77 8.38 3.79
CA VAL A 197 -9.73 6.93 3.69
C VAL A 197 -10.63 6.54 2.54
N THR A 198 -10.13 5.71 1.64
CA THR A 198 -10.91 5.27 0.48
C THR A 198 -10.77 3.78 0.31
N GLY A 199 -11.82 3.16 -0.16
CA GLY A 199 -11.89 1.73 -0.17
C GLY A 199 -12.95 1.18 -1.09
N GLN A 200 -12.92 -0.14 -1.23
CA GLN A 200 -14.01 -0.89 -1.85
C GLN A 200 -14.70 -1.74 -0.79
N VAL A 201 -16.03 -1.80 -0.88
CA VAL A 201 -16.86 -2.73 -0.11
C VAL A 201 -17.36 -3.82 -1.05
N ILE A 202 -17.04 -5.07 -0.73
CA ILE A 202 -17.43 -6.25 -1.49
C ILE A 202 -18.11 -7.28 -0.57
N GLY A 203 -18.90 -8.18 -1.15
CA GLY A 203 -19.41 -9.33 -0.43
C GLY A 203 -20.84 -9.73 -0.77
N ASN A 204 -21.54 -10.31 0.19
CA ASN A 204 -22.92 -10.78 0.02
C ASN A 204 -23.72 -10.56 1.30
N LEU A 205 -24.78 -9.76 1.22
CA LEU A 205 -25.68 -9.47 2.33
C LEU A 205 -27.10 -9.83 1.95
N ASN A 206 -27.79 -10.60 2.80
CA ASN A 206 -29.16 -11.04 2.55
C ASN A 206 -29.33 -11.74 1.17
N GLY A 207 -28.29 -12.43 0.69
CA GLY A 207 -28.27 -13.07 -0.63
C GLY A 207 -27.94 -12.12 -1.79
N ILE A 208 -27.81 -10.83 -1.54
CA ILE A 208 -27.53 -9.80 -2.55
C ILE A 208 -26.02 -9.59 -2.64
N LYS A 209 -25.48 -9.79 -3.84
CA LYS A 209 -24.06 -9.60 -4.12
C LYS A 209 -23.73 -8.11 -4.22
N LEU A 210 -22.67 -7.71 -3.53
CA LEU A 210 -22.12 -6.37 -3.48
C LEU A 210 -20.87 -6.32 -4.39
N GLU A 211 -21.01 -5.76 -5.59
CA GLU A 211 -19.97 -5.71 -6.62
C GLU A 211 -19.26 -4.36 -6.61
N GLU A 212 -18.29 -4.21 -5.70
CA GLU A 212 -17.36 -3.07 -5.62
C GLU A 212 -18.02 -1.71 -5.35
N LEU A 213 -18.71 -1.59 -4.22
CA LEU A 213 -19.21 -0.31 -3.73
C LEU A 213 -18.03 0.57 -3.31
N ASP A 214 -18.15 1.89 -3.50
CA ASP A 214 -17.10 2.82 -3.06
C ASP A 214 -17.29 3.18 -1.60
N LEU A 215 -16.22 3.09 -0.82
CA LEU A 215 -16.13 3.67 0.52
C LEU A 215 -15.26 4.93 0.45
N HIS A 216 -15.79 6.03 0.95
CA HIS A 216 -15.05 7.28 1.17
C HIS A 216 -15.25 7.73 2.61
N SER A 217 -14.16 7.94 3.34
CA SER A 217 -14.21 8.55 4.66
C SER A 217 -13.32 9.78 4.73
N TYR A 218 -13.80 10.78 5.48
CA TYR A 218 -13.11 12.01 5.79
C TYR A 218 -12.96 12.14 7.30
N VAL A 219 -11.72 12.28 7.77
CA VAL A 219 -11.37 12.20 9.19
C VAL A 219 -10.78 13.53 9.63
N LEU A 220 -11.37 14.14 10.66
CA LEU A 220 -10.86 15.32 11.34
C LEU A 220 -10.04 14.88 12.55
N THR A 221 -8.75 14.65 12.35
CA THR A 221 -7.83 14.08 13.36
C THR A 221 -7.75 14.91 14.65
N LYS A 222 -7.94 16.23 14.56
CA LYS A 222 -7.99 17.13 15.72
C LYS A 222 -9.25 16.95 16.59
N GLU A 223 -10.36 16.58 15.98
CA GLU A 223 -11.67 16.48 16.63
C GLU A 223 -12.05 15.03 16.97
N GLY A 224 -11.29 14.04 16.50
CA GLY A 224 -11.63 12.62 16.64
C GLY A 224 -12.93 12.25 15.91
N ARG A 225 -13.26 12.96 14.83
CA ARG A 225 -14.50 12.74 14.05
C ARG A 225 -14.19 12.15 12.69
N SER A 226 -14.96 11.15 12.28
CA SER A 226 -14.89 10.54 10.96
C SER A 226 -16.27 10.53 10.29
N TYR A 227 -16.31 10.90 9.01
CA TYR A 227 -17.50 10.86 8.18
C TYR A 227 -17.31 9.83 7.08
N THR A 228 -18.03 8.72 7.12
CA THR A 228 -17.91 7.63 6.14
C THR A 228 -19.16 7.58 5.27
N ALA A 229 -18.96 7.56 3.96
CA ALA A 229 -20.00 7.40 2.95
C ALA A 229 -19.71 6.14 2.12
N ILE A 230 -20.76 5.38 1.83
CA ILE A 230 -20.72 4.24 0.91
C ILE A 230 -21.63 4.57 -0.27
N SER A 231 -21.07 4.52 -1.48
CA SER A 231 -21.79 4.83 -2.72
C SER A 231 -22.07 3.56 -3.54
N ARG A 232 -23.01 3.67 -4.48
CA ARG A 232 -23.44 2.56 -5.37
C ARG A 232 -24.07 1.39 -4.61
N VAL A 233 -24.70 1.68 -3.47
CA VAL A 233 -25.44 0.73 -2.64
C VAL A 233 -26.72 0.27 -3.38
N PRO A 234 -26.95 -1.04 -3.58
CA PRO A 234 -28.21 -1.55 -4.13
C PRO A 234 -29.43 -1.12 -3.30
N SER A 235 -30.47 -0.62 -3.97
CA SER A 235 -31.68 -0.12 -3.30
C SER A 235 -32.40 -1.17 -2.42
N GLN A 236 -32.18 -2.45 -2.72
CA GLN A 236 -32.75 -3.60 -1.99
C GLN A 236 -32.23 -3.73 -0.55
N ILE A 237 -31.02 -3.21 -0.26
CA ILE A 237 -30.37 -3.32 1.06
C ILE A 237 -29.98 -1.96 1.65
N GLY A 238 -30.30 -0.86 0.96
CA GLY A 238 -29.87 0.47 1.37
C GLY A 238 -30.35 0.87 2.76
N TYR A 239 -31.61 0.57 3.09
CA TYR A 239 -32.15 0.81 4.43
C TYR A 239 -31.56 -0.17 5.45
N ASP A 240 -31.44 -1.46 5.10
CA ASP A 240 -30.91 -2.52 5.97
C ASP A 240 -29.47 -2.23 6.42
N LEU A 241 -28.65 -1.63 5.55
CA LEU A 241 -27.25 -1.28 5.85
C LEU A 241 -27.09 -0.28 6.99
N GLN A 242 -28.13 0.47 7.37
CA GLN A 242 -28.10 1.33 8.56
C GLN A 242 -27.74 0.55 9.83
N SER A 243 -28.04 -0.76 9.87
CA SER A 243 -27.69 -1.64 11.00
C SER A 243 -26.20 -2.01 11.08
N ILE A 244 -25.40 -1.76 10.04
CA ILE A 244 -23.97 -2.13 10.00
C ILE A 244 -23.08 -0.91 10.24
N THR A 245 -23.10 -0.39 11.46
CA THR A 245 -22.23 0.73 11.85
C THR A 245 -20.76 0.36 11.93
N ALA A 246 -20.45 -0.93 12.08
CA ALA A 246 -19.09 -1.47 12.10
C ALA A 246 -18.22 -1.02 10.90
N ILE A 247 -18.82 -0.75 9.74
CA ILE A 247 -18.08 -0.28 8.55
C ILE A 247 -17.48 1.11 8.80
N GLY A 248 -18.14 1.95 9.60
CA GLY A 248 -17.68 3.29 9.96
C GLY A 248 -16.87 3.32 11.26
N THR A 249 -17.25 2.54 12.28
CA THR A 249 -16.64 2.62 13.62
C THR A 249 -15.18 2.16 13.62
N GLY A 250 -14.78 1.21 12.76
CA GLY A 250 -13.38 0.81 12.65
C GLY A 250 -12.45 1.95 12.22
N ILE A 251 -12.92 2.83 11.32
CA ILE A 251 -12.17 4.03 10.93
C ILE A 251 -12.19 5.05 12.08
N ALA A 252 -13.33 5.23 12.74
CA ALA A 252 -13.43 6.14 13.89
C ALA A 252 -12.46 5.74 15.02
N TRP A 253 -12.38 4.45 15.34
CA TRP A 253 -11.49 3.89 16.35
C TRP A 253 -10.01 4.15 16.02
N LEU A 254 -9.63 3.94 14.76
CA LEU A 254 -8.26 4.16 14.25
C LEU A 254 -7.79 5.61 14.28
N PHE A 255 -8.71 6.57 14.43
CA PHE A 255 -8.40 7.99 14.47
C PHE A 255 -9.04 8.69 15.68
N ALA A 256 -9.38 7.92 16.71
CA ALA A 256 -9.98 8.45 17.92
C ALA A 256 -9.01 9.42 18.61
N SER A 257 -9.55 10.50 19.19
CA SER A 257 -8.72 11.41 19.99
C SER A 257 -8.23 10.69 21.25
N PRO A 258 -6.92 10.54 21.46
CA PRO A 258 -6.42 9.81 22.59
C PRO A 258 -6.48 10.67 23.86
N ILE A 259 -6.98 10.07 24.93
CA ILE A 259 -7.14 10.74 26.24
C ILE A 259 -5.82 10.69 27.04
N ASN A 260 -4.86 9.84 26.65
CA ASN A 260 -3.48 9.77 27.15
C ASN A 260 -2.51 9.48 25.99
N ASN A 261 -1.29 10.05 25.99
CA ASN A 261 -0.29 9.98 24.90
C ASN A 261 -0.15 8.58 24.25
N GLY A 262 -0.86 8.39 23.14
CA GLY A 262 -0.77 7.23 22.25
C GLY A 262 -1.49 7.62 20.97
N LEU A 263 -0.80 7.58 19.83
CA LEU A 263 -1.23 8.29 18.62
C LEU A 263 -0.96 7.40 17.40
N ASP A 264 -2.01 7.08 16.63
CA ASP A 264 -2.00 6.21 15.45
C ASP A 264 -2.34 6.96 14.13
N VAL A 265 -2.36 6.19 13.02
CA VAL A 265 -1.81 6.46 11.68
C VAL A 265 -2.97 6.68 10.66
N PHE A 266 -2.94 7.47 9.58
CA PHE A 266 -2.44 7.21 8.20
C PHE A 266 -2.69 8.34 7.20
N ASN A 267 -1.75 8.54 6.27
CA ASN A 267 -1.80 9.61 5.26
C ASN A 267 -2.33 9.05 3.94
N TYR A 268 -3.57 8.53 4.00
CA TYR A 268 -4.28 7.67 3.05
C TYR A 268 -4.31 6.20 3.51
N VAL A 269 -5.51 5.70 3.84
CA VAL A 269 -5.76 4.29 4.17
C VAL A 269 -6.53 3.66 3.03
N PRO A 270 -5.97 2.66 2.33
CA PRO A 270 -6.78 1.76 1.55
C PRO A 270 -7.52 0.83 2.51
N VAL A 271 -8.85 0.89 2.51
CA VAL A 271 -9.69 -0.06 3.26
C VAL A 271 -10.34 -1.00 2.27
N LYS A 272 -10.16 -2.31 2.46
CA LYS A 272 -10.95 -3.32 1.76
C LYS A 272 -11.91 -3.93 2.77
N THR A 273 -13.20 -3.66 2.60
CA THR A 273 -14.23 -4.19 3.48
C THR A 273 -14.89 -5.38 2.80
N GLN A 274 -14.87 -6.53 3.45
CA GLN A 274 -15.63 -7.70 3.03
C GLN A 274 -16.74 -7.98 4.01
N ILE A 275 -17.98 -8.05 3.52
CA ILE A 275 -19.15 -8.30 4.37
C ILE A 275 -19.93 -9.49 3.86
N THR A 276 -20.17 -10.46 4.74
CA THR A 276 -20.91 -11.67 4.39
C THR A 276 -21.85 -12.04 5.52
N GLY A 277 -23.12 -12.28 5.20
CA GLY A 277 -24.10 -12.78 6.16
C GLY A 277 -25.50 -12.25 5.93
N SER A 278 -26.28 -12.24 7.01
CA SER A 278 -27.65 -11.75 7.03
C SER A 278 -27.80 -10.64 8.05
N ILE A 279 -28.58 -9.61 7.71
CA ILE A 279 -28.91 -8.47 8.56
C ILE A 279 -30.43 -8.27 8.63
N PRO A 280 -30.96 -7.66 9.69
CA PRO A 280 -32.38 -7.38 9.80
C PRO A 280 -32.88 -6.49 8.66
N THR A 281 -34.12 -6.73 8.20
CA THR A 281 -34.78 -5.85 7.24
C THR A 281 -35.33 -4.61 7.92
N ILE A 282 -35.01 -3.44 7.37
CA ILE A 282 -35.45 -2.13 7.86
C ILE A 282 -36.48 -1.58 6.88
N SER A 283 -37.58 -1.06 7.40
CA SER A 283 -38.65 -0.52 6.57
C SER A 283 -38.17 0.68 5.76
N VAL A 284 -38.60 0.74 4.50
CA VAL A 284 -38.27 1.83 3.58
C VAL A 284 -38.78 3.15 4.16
N GLY A 285 -37.90 4.14 4.22
CA GLY A 285 -38.17 5.47 4.77
C GLY A 285 -37.94 5.57 6.27
N SER A 286 -37.60 4.47 6.96
CA SER A 286 -37.22 4.49 8.38
C SER A 286 -35.76 4.88 8.58
N GLU A 287 -35.49 5.50 9.72
CA GLU A 287 -34.16 5.91 10.18
C GLU A 287 -33.79 5.13 11.44
N ILE A 288 -32.52 4.73 11.56
CA ILE A 288 -31.95 4.22 12.81
C ILE A 288 -31.22 5.34 13.52
N GLU A 289 -31.65 5.62 14.75
CA GLU A 289 -30.93 6.47 15.69
C GLU A 289 -30.11 5.60 16.64
N MET A 290 -28.86 6.00 16.89
CA MET A 290 -27.97 5.33 17.84
C MET A 290 -27.52 6.32 18.90
N ASP A 291 -27.78 5.96 20.15
CA ASP A 291 -27.27 6.69 21.30
C ASP A 291 -25.74 6.55 21.42
N ALA A 292 -25.13 7.45 22.19
CA ALA A 292 -23.73 7.32 22.54
C ALA A 292 -23.47 6.00 23.28
N PHE A 293 -22.40 5.31 22.90
CA PHE A 293 -21.98 4.05 23.50
C PHE A 293 -20.46 4.03 23.69
N ASP A 294 -20.01 3.19 24.61
CA ASP A 294 -18.60 2.91 24.84
C ASP A 294 -18.29 1.47 24.42
N GLU A 295 -17.14 1.28 23.76
CA GLU A 295 -16.59 -0.04 23.44
C GLU A 295 -15.25 -0.20 24.13
N GLU A 296 -15.04 -1.35 24.77
CA GLU A 296 -13.76 -1.67 25.39
C GLU A 296 -12.96 -2.64 24.52
N TYR A 297 -11.67 -2.34 24.36
CA TYR A 297 -10.75 -3.13 23.55
C TYR A 297 -9.53 -3.52 24.37
N THR A 298 -9.11 -4.79 24.27
CA THR A 298 -7.93 -5.33 24.96
C THR A 298 -6.88 -5.82 23.97
N ARG A 299 -5.62 -5.41 24.18
CA ARG A 299 -4.46 -6.01 23.52
C ARG A 299 -4.16 -7.36 24.15
N VAL A 300 -4.39 -8.43 23.40
CA VAL A 300 -4.27 -9.82 23.92
C VAL A 300 -2.91 -10.45 23.64
N LYS A 301 -2.23 -10.02 22.56
CA LYS A 301 -0.84 -10.41 22.23
C LYS A 301 -0.24 -9.40 21.24
N PRO A 302 1.06 -9.44 20.93
CA PRO A 302 1.64 -8.61 19.86
C PRO A 302 0.83 -8.70 18.57
N GLY A 303 0.49 -7.52 18.01
CA GLY A 303 -0.30 -7.40 16.78
C GLY A 303 -1.78 -7.77 16.89
N LYS A 304 -2.33 -8.11 18.07
CA LYS A 304 -3.73 -8.51 18.23
C LYS A 304 -4.46 -7.71 19.29
N VAL A 305 -5.51 -7.01 18.87
CA VAL A 305 -6.52 -6.34 19.70
C VAL A 305 -7.85 -7.06 19.52
N MET A 306 -8.61 -7.23 20.59
CA MET A 306 -9.97 -7.79 20.55
C MET A 306 -10.93 -6.91 21.34
N PRO A 307 -12.20 -6.78 20.91
CA PRO A 307 -13.24 -6.23 21.77
C PRO A 307 -13.43 -7.14 23.00
N LEU A 308 -13.79 -6.54 24.13
CA LEU A 308 -14.15 -7.26 25.36
C LEU A 308 -15.60 -7.77 25.33
#